data_AF-A0A847ZTH2-F1
#
_entry.id   AF-A0A847ZTH2-F1
#
_cell.length_a   1.000
_cell.length_b   1.000
_cell.length_c   1.000
_cell.angle_alpha   90.00
_cell.angle_beta   90.00
_cell.angle_gamma   90.00
#
_symmetry.space_group_name_H-M   'P 1'
#
loop_
_entity.id
_entity.type
_entity.pdbx_description
1 polymer ?
#
loop_
_entity_poly.entity_id
_entity_poly.type
_entity_poly.pdbx_seq_one_letter_code
_entity_poly.pdbx_strand_id
1 'polypeptide(L)' 'AVTTAVAAEKEKCYGVAKAGANDCAAGAGTTCAGTSKVDFQGNSWKYVEKGTCEGMAVMGDRKGSLMPLTRDIPA' A
#
# COMPACT_ATOMS: atom_id res chain seq x y z
N ALA A 1 -17.74 -26.30 11.37
CA ALA A 1 -17.58 -24.84 11.29
C ALA A 1 -17.09 -24.52 9.89
N VAL A 2 -17.77 -23.61 9.19
CA VAL A 2 -17.46 -23.25 7.81
C VAL A 2 -16.10 -22.56 7.80
N THR A 3 -15.07 -23.21 7.25
CA THR A 3 -13.84 -22.55 6.82
C THR A 3 -14.19 -21.75 5.59
N THR A 4 -14.76 -20.56 5.79
CA THR A 4 -14.83 -19.55 4.75
C THR A 4 -13.39 -19.16 4.45
N ALA A 5 -12.83 -19.76 3.40
CA ALA A 5 -11.82 -19.09 2.61
C ALA A 5 -12.49 -17.84 2.03
N VAL A 6 -12.57 -16.78 2.85
CA VAL A 6 -12.76 -15.43 2.35
C VAL A 6 -11.58 -15.27 1.43
N ALA A 7 -11.79 -15.28 0.11
CA ALA A 7 -10.79 -14.78 -0.80
C ALA A 7 -10.47 -13.40 -0.25
N ALA A 8 -9.31 -13.25 0.42
CA ALA A 8 -8.99 -12.06 1.18
C ALA A 8 -9.00 -10.92 0.17
N GLU A 9 -10.12 -10.19 0.13
CA GLU A 9 -10.26 -9.06 -0.77
C GLU A 9 -9.10 -8.15 -0.41
N LYS A 10 -8.29 -7.79 -1.40
CA LYS A 10 -7.16 -6.92 -1.15
C LYS A 10 -7.59 -5.49 -1.39
N GLU A 11 -7.15 -4.57 -0.54
CA GLU A 11 -7.38 -3.14 -0.71
C GLU A 11 -6.07 -2.42 -1.04
N LYS A 12 -6.18 -1.32 -1.79
CA LYS A 12 -5.03 -0.46 -2.05
C LYS A 12 -4.72 0.33 -0.78
N CYS A 13 -3.51 0.19 -0.27
CA CYS A 13 -3.08 0.91 0.91
C CYS A 13 -1.87 1.79 0.60
N TYR A 14 -2.05 3.08 0.72
CA TYR A 14 -1.06 4.11 0.45
C TYR A 14 -0.16 4.37 1.65
N GLY A 15 1.10 4.68 1.40
CA GLY A 15 2.07 5.01 2.45
C GLY A 15 2.52 3.82 3.30
N VAL A 16 2.34 2.58 2.82
CA VAL A 16 2.82 1.35 3.50
C VAL A 16 3.93 0.61 2.77
N ALA A 17 4.16 0.94 1.50
CA ALA A 17 5.23 0.36 0.73
C ALA A 17 6.59 0.92 1.15
N LYS A 18 7.61 0.06 1.22
CA LYS A 18 9.02 0.51 1.29
C LYS A 18 9.49 1.02 -0.07
N ALA A 19 10.62 1.72 -0.07
CA ALA A 19 11.29 2.13 -1.31
C ALA A 19 11.47 0.91 -2.24
N GLY A 20 11.09 1.06 -3.51
CA GLY A 20 11.14 0.00 -4.52
C GLY A 20 10.16 -1.17 -4.31
N ALA A 21 9.30 -1.13 -3.31
CA ALA A 21 8.46 -2.28 -2.91
C ALA A 21 6.95 -1.99 -2.96
N ASN A 22 6.53 -0.97 -3.71
CA ASN A 22 5.11 -0.66 -3.94
C ASN A 22 4.50 -1.52 -5.04
N ASP A 23 3.22 -1.82 -4.89
CA ASP A 23 2.41 -2.41 -5.96
C ASP A 23 1.92 -1.30 -6.90
N CYS A 24 1.65 -1.68 -8.15
CA CYS A 24 1.20 -0.79 -9.19
C CYS A 24 -0.31 -0.91 -9.44
N ALA A 25 -0.95 0.21 -9.79
CA ALA A 25 -2.36 0.23 -10.20
C ALA A 25 -2.66 -0.38 -11.54
N ALA A 26 -1.63 -0.57 -12.35
CA ALA A 26 -1.78 -1.17 -13.64
C ALA A 26 -1.23 -2.59 -13.58
N GLY A 27 -1.94 -3.52 -14.22
CA GLY A 27 -1.67 -4.95 -14.15
C GLY A 27 -0.30 -5.34 -14.71
N ALA A 28 -0.12 -6.66 -14.89
CA ALA A 28 1.10 -7.22 -15.46
C ALA A 28 1.49 -6.51 -16.76
N GLY A 29 2.71 -5.95 -16.81
CA GLY A 29 3.24 -5.23 -17.98
C GLY A 29 3.33 -3.71 -17.87
N THR A 30 3.03 -3.12 -16.71
CA THR A 30 3.17 -1.66 -16.50
C THR A 30 4.26 -1.32 -15.48
N THR A 31 4.91 -0.17 -15.67
CA THR A 31 6.20 0.16 -15.06
C THR A 31 6.12 0.81 -13.68
N CYS A 32 4.96 0.88 -13.03
CA CYS A 32 4.84 1.60 -11.75
C CYS A 32 5.16 0.76 -10.50
N ALA A 33 5.36 -0.55 -10.64
CA ALA A 33 5.83 -1.40 -9.56
C ALA A 33 7.30 -1.10 -9.26
N GLY A 34 7.62 -0.86 -7.99
CA GLY A 34 8.97 -0.48 -7.56
C GLY A 34 9.40 0.95 -7.92
N THR A 35 8.46 1.84 -8.21
CA THR A 35 8.74 3.27 -8.45
C THR A 35 8.79 4.11 -7.19
N SER A 36 8.37 3.55 -6.05
CA SER A 36 8.48 4.22 -4.75
C SER A 36 9.93 4.56 -4.48
N LYS A 37 10.27 5.85 -4.36
CA LYS A 37 11.66 6.30 -4.20
C LYS A 37 12.08 6.34 -2.73
N VAL A 38 11.12 6.45 -1.82
CA VAL A 38 11.35 6.52 -0.37
C VAL A 38 10.43 5.57 0.37
N ASP A 39 10.82 5.17 1.58
CA ASP A 39 9.96 4.36 2.43
C ASP A 39 8.68 5.11 2.79
N PHE A 40 7.56 4.40 2.72
CA PHE A 40 6.24 4.89 3.10
C PHE A 40 5.76 6.10 2.30
N GLN A 41 6.26 6.25 1.07
CA GLN A 41 5.89 7.31 0.15
C GLN A 41 4.36 7.42 0.02
N GLY A 42 3.83 8.61 0.27
CA GLY A 42 2.40 8.82 0.46
C GLY A 42 1.52 8.53 -0.76
N ASN A 43 2.05 8.73 -1.97
CA ASN A 43 1.34 8.42 -3.22
C ASN A 43 1.68 7.02 -3.78
N SER A 44 2.55 6.27 -3.11
CA SER A 44 2.84 4.87 -3.43
C SER A 44 1.97 3.96 -2.57
N TRP A 45 1.51 2.86 -3.13
CA TRP A 45 0.61 1.95 -2.43
C TRP A 45 1.00 0.49 -2.58
N LYS A 46 0.44 -0.35 -1.70
CA LYS A 46 0.57 -1.81 -1.74
C LYS A 46 -0.79 -2.46 -1.53
N TYR A 47 -1.03 -3.63 -2.11
CA TYR A 47 -2.19 -4.43 -1.79
C TYR A 47 -2.01 -5.07 -0.41
N VAL A 48 -2.97 -4.79 0.47
CA VAL A 48 -3.04 -5.36 1.83
C VAL A 48 -4.38 -6.05 2.01
N GLU A 49 -4.56 -6.81 3.08
CA GLU A 49 -5.86 -7.42 3.38
C GLU A 49 -6.89 -6.32 3.64
N LYS A 50 -8.09 -6.45 3.06
CA LYS A 50 -9.16 -5.46 3.21
C LYS A 50 -9.50 -5.24 4.69
N GLY A 51 -9.65 -3.98 5.07
CA GLY A 51 -9.90 -3.56 6.44
C GLY A 51 -8.64 -3.48 7.32
N THR A 52 -7.45 -3.74 6.80
CA THR A 52 -6.20 -3.65 7.58
C THR A 52 -5.44 -2.35 7.34
N CYS A 53 -5.65 -1.69 6.19
CA CYS A 53 -4.82 -0.58 5.74
C CYS A 53 -4.68 0.55 6.77
N GLU A 54 -5.80 1.06 7.28
CA GLU A 54 -5.81 2.17 8.25
C GLU A 54 -5.27 1.75 9.62
N GLY A 55 -5.21 0.44 9.90
CA GLY A 55 -4.64 -0.15 11.11
C GLY A 55 -3.15 -0.48 10.98
N MET A 56 -2.59 -0.51 9.77
CA MET A 56 -1.18 -0.82 9.55
C MET A 56 -0.30 0.34 9.99
N ALA A 57 0.34 0.17 11.15
CA ALA A 57 1.42 1.02 11.60
C ALA A 57 2.67 0.77 10.74
N VAL A 58 3.29 1.85 10.27
CA VAL A 58 4.47 1.77 9.39
C VAL A 58 5.74 2.20 10.12
N MET A 59 5.84 3.47 10.51
CA MET A 59 6.97 3.98 11.28
C MET A 59 6.55 5.24 12.06
N GLY A 60 6.81 5.24 13.36
CA GLY A 60 6.30 6.26 14.27
C GLY A 60 4.77 6.26 14.29
N ASP A 61 4.18 7.45 14.32
CA ASP A 61 2.72 7.65 14.35
C ASP A 61 2.05 7.51 12.97
N ARG A 62 2.81 7.15 11.93
CA ARG A 62 2.29 7.01 10.57
C ARG A 62 1.52 5.69 10.42
N LYS A 63 0.35 5.77 9.77
CA LYS A 63 -0.50 4.64 9.36
C LYS A 63 -0.74 4.65 7.85
N GLY A 64 -1.11 3.49 7.32
CA GLY A 64 -1.61 3.37 5.94
C GLY A 64 -2.90 4.18 5.72
N SER A 65 -3.20 4.46 4.45
CA SER A 65 -4.45 5.13 4.06
C SER A 65 -5.06 4.50 2.82
N LEU A 66 -6.38 4.48 2.74
CA LEU A 66 -7.12 4.07 1.54
C LEU A 66 -7.03 5.11 0.41
N MET A 67 -6.53 6.32 0.74
CA MET A 67 -6.35 7.43 -0.19
C MET A 67 -4.87 7.82 -0.31
N PRO A 68 -4.44 8.41 -1.45
CA PRO A 68 -3.10 8.95 -1.57
C PRO A 68 -2.83 10.00 -0.50
N LEU A 69 -1.67 9.91 0.12
CA LEU A 69 -1.19 10.86 1.12
C LEU A 69 -0.25 11.86 0.45
N THR A 70 -0.25 13.10 0.94
CA THR A 70 0.62 14.19 0.45
C THR A 70 1.99 14.25 1.15
N ARG A 71 2.29 13.27 2.02
CA ARG A 71 3.56 13.17 2.76
C ARG A 71 4.57 12.28 2.05
N ASP A 72 5.85 12.45 2.40
CA ASP A 72 6.94 11.60 1.94
C ASP A 72 6.99 11.51 0.39
N ILE A 73 6.65 12.61 -0.30
CA ILE A 73 6.67 12.74 -1.77
C ILE A 73 8.03 13.31 -2.19
N PRO A 74 8.86 12.54 -2.91
CA PRO A 74 10.11 13.05 -3.47
C PRO A 74 9.83 14.17 -4.48
N ALA A 75 10.69 15.19 -4.49
CA ALA A 75 10.68 16.27 -5.49
C ALA A 75 11.05 15.77 -6.89
#